data_AF-C7Z3Z1-F1
#
_entry.id   AF-C7Z3Z1-F1
#
_cell.length_a   1.000
_cell.length_b   1.000
_cell.length_c   1.000
_cell.angle_alpha   90.00
_cell.angle_beta   90.00
_cell.angle_gamma   90.00
#
_symmetry.space_group_name_H-M   'P 1'
#
loop_
_entity.id
_entity.type
_entity.pdbx_description
1 polymer ?
#
loop_
_entity_poly.entity_id
_entity_poly.type
_entity_poly.pdbx_seq_one_letter_code
_entity_poly.pdbx_strand_id
1 'polypeptide(L)'
;MKRPAYPVSAQDKLGDKDGEILSFNQQTSPGKRQPSTLPLELLHYVLSFLPKEALLQTRLVNRHLTFLTAPSAFRFIRLVAYGESSRKFRDLADSPFRVHVQDVTIDTWLGPNFKYRMHNVWELPEDFVDCFPFLSCFRNLKSLHLRFHEDCAEFGQGDADESNDDRLRILVKILRCLAGNWSEEKERITAVIGDMANFLFYPEEKLPPTINGPPIQLSSLTIRNLGDRHDPWVASSETFKLVVGPALRDLRLHITTETEGEERNTESNSIAKYTLFENLHTTWLAPDVVANLHTLSLYCREPWGFSPRMDFRRLGKGRGLPNLKVFALGKYTFSHEWQIDWFGSLNLEKLYLDDCAVLHQYHCRPSEMDHGETVIGQDDFGNNISISNEGYYKSINDDDEPNGPQGRPVTTSTTLRWHMILSRWRETMTNLRVFKMGSGDWWRQTAFRTFDCPELETPGEDIFRFGCGLSQERRNQLLYMYRTDEWLGWREWEEERRQYIAEMEREGEEWDTDEEGFGLWRMEDGLRARDEKALDLFVSTVEERARKIG
;
A
#
# COMPACT_ATOMS: atom_id res chain seq x y z
N MET A 1 -39.96 55.08 -15.74
CA MET A 1 -39.78 54.66 -17.15
C MET A 1 -40.09 53.16 -17.23
N LYS A 2 -41.37 52.74 -17.32
CA LYS A 2 -42.18 52.48 -18.53
C LYS A 2 -41.44 51.71 -19.66
N ARG A 3 -41.70 50.38 -19.64
CA ARG A 3 -41.71 49.31 -20.69
C ARG A 3 -41.91 49.77 -22.16
N PRO A 4 -41.55 48.97 -23.21
CA PRO A 4 -42.18 47.67 -23.55
C PRO A 4 -41.20 46.58 -24.10
N ALA A 5 -41.45 45.26 -24.12
CA ALA A 5 -42.63 44.39 -24.29
C ALA A 5 -43.12 44.19 -25.75
N TYR A 6 -42.76 43.01 -26.32
CA TYR A 6 -43.47 42.18 -27.34
C TYR A 6 -43.54 42.69 -28.81
N PRO A 7 -43.72 41.81 -29.84
CA PRO A 7 -44.59 40.61 -29.80
C PRO A 7 -44.16 39.32 -30.55
N VAL A 8 -44.98 38.30 -30.26
CA VAL A 8 -45.21 37.02 -30.94
C VAL A 8 -46.33 37.18 -31.98
N SER A 9 -46.16 36.58 -33.17
CA SER A 9 -47.14 35.87 -34.05
C SER A 9 -46.55 35.85 -35.47
N ALA A 10 -46.81 34.91 -36.39
CA ALA A 10 -47.93 34.01 -36.57
C ALA A 10 -47.49 32.74 -37.34
N GLN A 11 -48.35 31.73 -37.25
CA GLN A 11 -48.36 30.49 -38.02
C GLN A 11 -48.60 30.77 -39.51
N ASP A 12 -48.01 29.94 -40.38
CA ASP A 12 -48.68 29.52 -41.60
C ASP A 12 -48.47 28.03 -41.86
N LYS A 13 -49.56 27.39 -42.27
CA LYS A 13 -49.76 25.96 -42.47
C LYS A 13 -49.44 25.54 -43.91
N LEU A 14 -49.42 24.21 -44.07
CA LEU A 14 -49.89 23.42 -45.22
C LEU A 14 -48.81 22.84 -46.15
N GLY A 15 -48.78 21.50 -46.23
CA GLY A 15 -48.10 20.78 -47.30
C GLY A 15 -47.76 19.33 -46.97
N ASP A 16 -48.78 18.52 -46.70
CA ASP A 16 -48.70 17.05 -46.71
C ASP A 16 -48.52 16.56 -48.16
N LYS A 17 -47.65 15.56 -48.39
CA LYS A 17 -47.65 14.63 -49.55
C LYS A 17 -46.51 13.59 -49.44
N ASP A 18 -46.94 12.39 -49.04
CA ASP A 18 -46.59 11.07 -49.57
C ASP A 18 -45.26 10.85 -50.31
N GLY A 19 -44.44 9.98 -49.70
CA GLY A 19 -43.81 8.79 -50.27
C GLY A 19 -43.26 8.81 -51.70
N GLU A 20 -41.94 8.68 -51.80
CA GLU A 20 -41.35 7.80 -52.83
C GLU A 20 -39.99 7.26 -52.37
N ILE A 21 -39.90 5.93 -52.32
CA ILE A 21 -38.68 5.15 -52.20
C ILE A 21 -37.94 5.28 -53.53
N LEU A 22 -36.78 5.94 -53.54
CA LEU A 22 -35.84 5.84 -54.65
C LEU A 22 -34.43 5.60 -54.11
N SER A 23 -34.05 4.34 -54.24
CA SER A 23 -32.68 3.87 -54.37
C SER A 23 -31.86 4.81 -55.26
N PHE A 24 -30.76 5.36 -54.75
CA PHE A 24 -29.71 5.92 -55.60
C PHE A 24 -28.42 5.11 -55.47
N ASN A 25 -28.18 4.36 -56.54
CA ASN A 25 -26.95 3.66 -56.85
C ASN A 25 -25.75 4.60 -56.84
N GLN A 26 -24.62 3.98 -56.48
CA GLN A 26 -23.26 4.44 -56.64
C GLN A 26 -23.04 5.27 -57.92
N GLN A 27 -22.56 6.51 -57.74
CA GLN A 27 -21.68 7.15 -58.72
C GLN A 27 -20.51 7.80 -58.01
N THR A 28 -19.34 7.35 -58.44
CA THR A 28 -17.99 7.62 -57.95
C THR A 28 -17.56 9.05 -58.23
N SER A 29 -17.18 9.78 -57.17
CA SER A 29 -16.40 11.02 -57.26
C SER A 29 -14.96 10.75 -56.79
N PRO A 30 -13.92 11.05 -57.58
CA PRO A 30 -12.54 10.86 -57.19
C PRO A 30 -12.09 12.07 -56.35
N GLY A 31 -11.80 11.88 -55.06
CA GLY A 31 -11.26 12.98 -54.25
C GLY A 31 -11.39 12.88 -52.74
N LYS A 32 -12.15 11.91 -52.20
CA LYS A 32 -11.98 11.53 -50.79
C LYS A 32 -10.93 10.44 -50.74
N ARG A 33 -9.68 10.79 -50.42
CA ARG A 33 -8.74 9.81 -49.86
C ARG A 33 -9.45 9.22 -48.65
N GLN A 34 -9.99 8.01 -48.79
CA GLN A 34 -10.31 7.20 -47.63
C GLN A 34 -9.03 7.18 -46.80
N PRO A 35 -9.05 7.58 -45.51
CA PRO A 35 -7.90 7.35 -44.67
C PRO A 35 -7.65 5.86 -44.78
N SER A 36 -6.47 5.48 -45.28
CA SER A 36 -5.97 4.12 -45.27
C SER A 36 -6.29 3.55 -43.90
N THR A 37 -7.32 2.71 -43.82
CA THR A 37 -7.88 2.27 -42.55
C THR A 37 -6.81 1.40 -41.93
N LEU A 38 -6.06 1.97 -40.98
CA LEU A 38 -5.20 1.16 -40.12
C LEU A 38 -6.07 0.04 -39.55
N PRO A 39 -5.59 -1.22 -39.56
CA PRO A 39 -6.19 -2.31 -38.82
C PRO A 39 -6.55 -1.88 -37.39
N LEU A 40 -7.68 -2.38 -36.88
CA LEU A 40 -8.21 -2.00 -35.58
C LEU A 40 -7.20 -2.24 -34.45
N GLU A 41 -6.42 -3.30 -34.59
CA GLU A 41 -5.37 -3.73 -33.67
C GLU A 41 -4.23 -2.70 -33.62
N LEU A 42 -3.82 -2.17 -34.78
CA LEU A 42 -2.77 -1.15 -34.87
C LEU A 42 -3.27 0.19 -34.36
N LEU A 43 -4.53 0.54 -34.62
CA LEU A 43 -5.13 1.75 -34.07
C LEU A 43 -5.25 1.65 -32.54
N HIS A 44 -5.69 0.52 -32.00
CA HIS A 44 -5.73 0.26 -30.56
C HIS A 44 -4.34 0.32 -29.93
N TYR A 45 -3.33 -0.25 -30.60
CA TYR A 45 -1.93 -0.16 -30.17
C TYR A 45 -1.43 1.28 -30.12
N VAL A 46 -1.64 2.08 -31.17
CA VAL A 46 -1.27 3.50 -31.18
C VAL A 46 -1.97 4.28 -30.06
N LEU A 47 -3.27 4.06 -29.89
CA LEU A 47 -4.04 4.71 -28.83
C LEU A 47 -3.57 4.32 -27.43
N SER A 48 -3.04 3.11 -27.24
CA SER A 48 -2.54 2.66 -25.93
C SER A 48 -1.34 3.45 -25.40
N PHE A 49 -0.61 4.16 -26.27
CA PHE A 49 0.50 5.05 -25.87
C PHE A 49 0.06 6.48 -25.55
N LEU A 50 -1.20 6.82 -25.82
CA LEU A 50 -1.68 8.18 -25.57
C LEU A 50 -1.96 8.40 -24.08
N PRO A 51 -1.65 9.57 -23.53
CA PRO A 51 -2.16 9.94 -22.23
C PRO A 51 -3.70 10.07 -22.29
N LYS A 52 -4.40 9.65 -21.24
CA LYS A 52 -5.80 9.90 -20.86
C LYS A 52 -6.31 11.26 -21.28
N GLU A 53 -5.59 12.36 -21.07
CA GLU A 53 -6.04 13.68 -21.54
C GLU A 53 -6.23 13.65 -23.05
N ALA A 54 -5.25 13.13 -23.79
CA ALA A 54 -5.34 12.91 -25.23
C ALA A 54 -6.40 11.85 -25.59
N LEU A 55 -6.57 10.77 -24.82
CA LEU A 55 -7.62 9.77 -25.06
C LEU A 55 -9.03 10.36 -24.89
N LEU A 56 -9.23 11.20 -23.87
CA LEU A 56 -10.48 11.91 -23.60
C LEU A 56 -10.83 12.87 -24.72
N GLN A 57 -9.84 13.55 -25.31
CA GLN A 57 -10.04 14.40 -26.49
C GLN A 57 -10.27 13.57 -27.76
N THR A 58 -9.50 12.50 -27.96
CA THR A 58 -9.61 11.62 -29.14
C THR A 58 -10.96 10.95 -29.22
N ARG A 59 -11.55 10.61 -28.07
CA ARG A 59 -12.93 10.13 -27.95
C ARG A 59 -13.95 11.08 -28.61
N LEU A 60 -13.72 12.39 -28.58
CA LEU A 60 -14.68 13.37 -29.07
C LEU A 60 -14.64 13.52 -30.59
N VAL A 61 -13.63 12.95 -31.27
CA VAL A 61 -13.41 13.12 -32.71
C VAL A 61 -14.49 12.41 -33.54
N ASN A 62 -14.81 11.15 -33.22
CA ASN A 62 -15.92 10.42 -33.84
C ASN A 62 -16.34 9.18 -33.00
N ARG A 63 -17.50 8.61 -33.32
CA ARG A 63 -18.06 7.44 -32.60
C ARG A 63 -17.16 6.20 -32.61
N HIS A 64 -16.38 5.98 -33.67
CA HIS A 64 -15.48 4.84 -33.77
C HIS A 64 -14.30 4.98 -32.81
N LEU A 65 -13.70 6.17 -32.75
CA LEU A 65 -12.64 6.50 -31.79
C LEU A 65 -13.18 6.49 -30.36
N THR A 66 -14.43 6.91 -30.12
CA THR A 66 -15.08 6.75 -28.81
C THR A 66 -15.04 5.31 -28.33
N PHE A 67 -15.43 4.37 -29.20
CA PHE A 67 -15.48 2.96 -28.86
C PHE A 67 -14.09 2.41 -28.50
N LEU A 68 -13.04 2.88 -29.19
CA LEU A 68 -11.67 2.42 -28.97
C LEU A 68 -10.99 3.07 -27.76
N THR A 69 -11.24 4.36 -27.50
CA THR A 69 -10.53 5.09 -26.45
C THR A 69 -11.24 5.09 -25.12
N ALA A 70 -12.57 5.00 -25.08
CA ALA A 70 -13.34 5.04 -23.83
C ALA A 70 -12.93 3.96 -22.81
N PRO A 71 -12.68 2.69 -23.20
CA PRO A 71 -12.23 1.67 -22.27
C PRO A 71 -10.94 2.07 -21.55
N SER A 72 -9.95 2.59 -22.27
CA SER A 72 -8.67 3.00 -21.70
C SER A 72 -8.76 4.34 -20.95
N ALA A 73 -9.54 5.29 -21.46
CA ALA A 73 -9.67 6.62 -20.86
C ALA A 73 -10.36 6.61 -19.50
N PHE A 74 -11.35 5.72 -19.31
CA PHE A 74 -12.15 5.63 -18.09
C PHE A 74 -11.80 4.42 -17.22
N ARG A 75 -10.76 3.64 -17.57
CA ARG A 75 -10.31 2.49 -16.78
C ARG A 75 -9.97 2.86 -15.34
N PHE A 76 -9.19 3.94 -15.20
CA PHE A 76 -8.68 4.43 -13.93
C PHE A 76 -9.36 5.74 -13.54
N ILE A 77 -9.86 5.79 -12.30
CA ILE A 77 -10.47 6.98 -11.73
C ILE A 77 -9.91 7.29 -10.35
N ARG A 78 -9.83 8.58 -10.01
CA ARG A 78 -9.32 9.06 -8.73
C ARG A 78 -10.36 9.99 -8.10
N LEU A 79 -10.79 9.65 -6.91
CA LEU A 79 -11.59 10.46 -6.01
C LEU A 79 -10.64 11.08 -4.98
N VAL A 80 -10.58 12.41 -4.94
CA VAL A 80 -9.75 13.19 -4.02
C VAL A 80 -10.65 14.06 -3.17
N ALA A 81 -10.35 14.23 -1.89
CA ALA A 81 -11.07 15.09 -0.95
C ALA A 81 -10.85 16.60 -1.20
N TYR A 82 -10.70 17.00 -2.46
CA TYR A 82 -10.42 18.37 -2.86
C TYR A 82 -10.95 18.69 -4.26
N GLY A 83 -11.40 19.94 -4.44
CA GLY A 83 -11.81 20.51 -5.72
C GLY A 83 -13.06 19.84 -6.31
N GLU A 84 -13.12 19.75 -7.64
CA GLU A 84 -14.28 19.19 -8.35
C GLU A 84 -14.28 17.66 -8.47
N SER A 85 -13.42 16.96 -7.72
CA SER A 85 -13.24 15.50 -7.87
C SER A 85 -14.54 14.74 -7.57
N SER A 86 -15.22 15.09 -6.46
CA SER A 86 -16.49 14.51 -6.04
C SER A 86 -17.57 14.61 -7.13
N ARG A 87 -17.72 15.80 -7.72
CA ARG A 87 -18.70 16.05 -8.79
C ARG A 87 -18.39 15.20 -10.02
N LYS A 88 -17.14 15.19 -10.49
CA LYS A 88 -16.71 14.40 -11.66
C LYS A 88 -16.91 12.90 -11.44
N PHE A 89 -16.71 12.43 -10.20
CA PHE A 89 -16.93 11.05 -9.83
C PHE A 89 -18.41 10.65 -9.90
N ARG A 90 -19.31 11.49 -9.35
CA ARG A 90 -20.77 11.30 -9.46
C ARG A 90 -21.24 11.34 -10.92
N ASP A 91 -20.83 12.36 -11.67
CA ASP A 91 -21.18 12.50 -13.09
C ASP A 91 -20.77 11.25 -13.90
N LEU A 92 -19.61 10.65 -13.57
CA LEU A 92 -19.15 9.42 -14.22
C LEU A 92 -19.98 8.20 -13.80
N ALA A 93 -20.36 8.08 -12.53
CA ALA A 93 -21.18 6.98 -12.02
C ALA A 93 -22.58 6.94 -12.67
N ASP A 94 -23.12 8.10 -13.04
CA ASP A 94 -24.39 8.22 -13.78
C ASP A 94 -24.23 8.09 -15.30
N SER A 95 -22.99 8.14 -15.81
CA SER A 95 -22.70 8.04 -17.23
C SER A 95 -22.70 6.59 -17.75
N PRO A 96 -22.86 6.39 -19.08
CA PRO A 96 -22.66 5.08 -19.69
C PRO A 96 -21.21 4.57 -19.61
N PHE A 97 -20.23 5.42 -19.29
CA PHE A 97 -18.81 5.05 -19.24
C PHE A 97 -18.40 4.33 -17.96
N ARG A 98 -19.27 4.30 -16.93
CA ARG A 98 -19.03 3.60 -15.66
C ARG A 98 -18.67 2.12 -15.83
N VAL A 99 -19.10 1.49 -16.93
CA VAL A 99 -18.81 0.09 -17.26
C VAL A 99 -17.33 -0.14 -17.59
N HIS A 100 -16.57 0.91 -17.90
CA HIS A 100 -15.14 0.78 -18.22
C HIS A 100 -14.24 0.90 -16.98
N VAL A 101 -14.76 1.38 -15.85
CA VAL A 101 -13.99 1.57 -14.62
C VAL A 101 -13.60 0.22 -14.04
N GLN A 102 -12.29 0.02 -13.83
CA GLN A 102 -11.71 -1.18 -13.23
C GLN A 102 -10.82 -0.87 -12.02
N ASP A 103 -10.29 0.35 -11.96
CA ASP A 103 -9.30 0.75 -10.96
C ASP A 103 -9.74 2.09 -10.34
N VAL A 104 -9.92 2.12 -9.02
CA VAL A 104 -10.36 3.31 -8.28
C VAL A 104 -9.34 3.67 -7.22
N THR A 105 -8.90 4.93 -7.20
CA THR A 105 -8.13 5.50 -6.10
C THR A 105 -9.01 6.45 -5.29
N ILE A 106 -9.01 6.29 -3.96
CA ILE A 106 -9.64 7.20 -3.01
C ILE A 106 -8.54 7.83 -2.16
N ASP A 107 -8.46 9.15 -2.18
CA ASP A 107 -7.38 9.93 -1.58
C ASP A 107 -7.97 10.96 -0.61
N THR A 108 -7.60 10.85 0.67
CA THR A 108 -8.07 11.75 1.74
C THR A 108 -7.35 13.10 1.76
N TRP A 109 -6.48 13.38 0.77
CA TRP A 109 -5.80 14.66 0.65
C TRP A 109 -6.76 15.84 0.44
N LEU A 110 -6.72 16.80 1.36
CA LEU A 110 -7.58 17.99 1.42
C LEU A 110 -7.10 19.16 0.54
N GLY A 111 -6.06 18.94 -0.27
CA GLY A 111 -5.51 19.95 -1.16
C GLY A 111 -4.36 20.76 -0.54
N PRO A 112 -3.76 21.68 -1.32
CA PRO A 112 -2.54 22.40 -0.94
C PRO A 112 -2.76 23.46 0.15
N ASN A 113 -4.00 23.85 0.41
CA ASN A 113 -4.35 24.87 1.40
C ASN A 113 -4.49 24.28 2.81
N PHE A 114 -4.70 22.96 2.92
CA PHE A 114 -4.73 22.29 4.19
C PHE A 114 -3.30 22.00 4.63
N LYS A 115 -2.91 22.56 5.78
CA LYS A 115 -1.60 22.30 6.38
C LYS A 115 -1.77 21.30 7.51
N TYR A 116 -1.14 20.14 7.33
CA TYR A 116 -1.09 19.12 8.35
C TYR A 116 -0.23 19.57 9.53
N ARG A 117 -0.54 19.09 10.74
CA ARG A 117 0.11 19.39 12.02
C ARG A 117 0.08 20.86 12.42
N MET A 118 -0.92 21.61 11.97
CA MET A 118 -1.11 23.04 12.33
C MET A 118 -2.40 23.28 13.11
N HIS A 119 -2.88 22.28 13.85
CA HIS A 119 -4.13 22.29 14.61
C HIS A 119 -5.37 22.62 13.77
N ASN A 120 -5.33 22.33 12.46
CA ASN A 120 -6.54 22.41 11.66
C ASN A 120 -7.43 21.23 12.04
N VAL A 121 -8.73 21.46 12.21
CA VAL A 121 -9.65 20.34 12.38
C VAL A 121 -9.68 19.57 11.07
N TRP A 122 -9.29 18.30 11.12
CA TRP A 122 -9.39 17.43 9.97
C TRP A 122 -10.83 16.98 9.80
N GLU A 123 -11.43 17.48 8.73
CA GLU A 123 -12.79 17.14 8.35
C GLU A 123 -12.79 16.87 6.86
N LEU A 124 -13.25 15.67 6.48
CA LEU A 124 -13.44 15.36 5.08
C LEU A 124 -14.66 16.14 4.55
N PRO A 125 -14.55 16.77 3.37
CA PRO A 125 -15.68 17.41 2.74
C PRO A 125 -16.86 16.44 2.59
N GLU A 126 -18.06 16.87 2.96
CA GLU A 126 -19.26 16.04 2.89
C GLU A 126 -19.48 15.49 1.47
N ASP A 127 -19.26 16.32 0.46
CA ASP A 127 -19.42 15.95 -0.94
C ASP A 127 -18.46 14.83 -1.38
N PHE A 128 -17.28 14.72 -0.77
CA PHE A 128 -16.35 13.62 -0.98
C PHE A 128 -16.86 12.33 -0.33
N VAL A 129 -17.34 12.40 0.90
CA VAL A 129 -17.88 11.26 1.64
C VAL A 129 -19.16 10.72 0.96
N ASP A 130 -19.96 11.62 0.39
CA ASP A 130 -21.16 11.32 -0.40
C ASP A 130 -20.87 10.54 -1.69
N CYS A 131 -19.61 10.47 -2.12
CA CYS A 131 -19.23 9.69 -3.29
C CYS A 131 -19.08 8.18 -3.01
N PHE A 132 -18.89 7.76 -1.75
CA PHE A 132 -18.61 6.35 -1.46
C PHE A 132 -19.71 5.37 -1.90
N PRO A 133 -21.02 5.67 -1.75
CA PRO A 133 -22.06 4.79 -2.25
C PRO A 133 -21.99 4.54 -3.76
N PHE A 134 -21.52 5.53 -4.54
CA PHE A 134 -21.39 5.42 -6.00
C PHE A 134 -20.30 4.43 -6.43
N LEU A 135 -19.43 3.97 -5.53
CA LEU A 135 -18.48 2.88 -5.82
C LEU A 135 -19.19 1.62 -6.34
N SER A 136 -20.36 1.34 -5.78
CA SER A 136 -21.20 0.21 -6.19
C SER A 136 -21.73 0.32 -7.64
N CYS A 137 -21.67 1.50 -8.27
CA CYS A 137 -22.04 1.68 -9.67
C CYS A 137 -20.99 1.11 -10.64
N PHE A 138 -19.73 0.93 -10.20
CA PHE A 138 -18.62 0.44 -11.02
C PHE A 138 -18.51 -1.09 -10.95
N ARG A 139 -19.40 -1.80 -11.65
CA ARG A 139 -19.53 -3.27 -11.58
C ARG A 139 -18.33 -4.07 -12.08
N ASN A 140 -17.43 -3.43 -12.82
CA ASN A 140 -16.19 -4.04 -13.31
C ASN A 140 -14.96 -3.66 -12.46
N LEU A 141 -15.17 -3.02 -11.30
CA LEU A 141 -14.12 -2.67 -10.36
C LEU A 141 -13.39 -3.93 -9.87
N LYS A 142 -12.06 -3.91 -10.03
CA LYS A 142 -11.15 -4.99 -9.69
C LYS A 142 -10.09 -4.57 -8.68
N SER A 143 -9.68 -3.30 -8.73
CA SER A 143 -8.61 -2.76 -7.91
C SER A 143 -9.06 -1.52 -7.15
N LEU A 144 -8.81 -1.51 -5.85
CA LEU A 144 -9.05 -0.36 -4.98
C LEU A 144 -7.73 0.10 -4.36
N HIS A 145 -7.46 1.40 -4.48
CA HIS A 145 -6.31 2.04 -3.86
C HIS A 145 -6.81 3.10 -2.87
N LEU A 146 -6.54 2.88 -1.58
CA LEU A 146 -6.82 3.85 -0.53
C LEU A 146 -5.54 4.58 -0.19
N ARG A 147 -5.60 5.90 -0.13
CA ARG A 147 -4.47 6.74 0.23
C ARG A 147 -4.87 7.67 1.37
N PHE A 148 -4.25 7.42 2.52
CA PHE A 148 -4.31 8.28 3.68
C PHE A 148 -3.10 9.21 3.75
N HIS A 149 -3.15 10.22 4.60
CA HIS A 149 -2.00 11.08 4.85
C HIS A 149 -0.88 10.29 5.55
N GLU A 150 0.37 10.73 5.47
CA GLU A 150 1.49 10.02 6.11
C GLU A 150 1.51 10.18 7.63
N ASP A 151 0.93 11.26 8.12
CA ASP A 151 0.85 11.56 9.55
C ASP A 151 -0.39 10.95 10.16
N CYS A 152 -0.20 10.23 11.26
CA CYS A 152 -1.25 9.57 12.02
C CYS A 152 -1.02 9.80 13.50
N ALA A 153 -2.10 9.98 14.28
CA ALA A 153 -2.04 9.91 15.73
C ALA A 153 -3.28 9.25 16.32
N GLU A 154 -3.20 8.93 17.60
CA GLU A 154 -4.31 8.50 18.42
C GLU A 154 -5.31 9.62 18.69
N PHE A 155 -6.60 9.25 18.73
CA PHE A 155 -7.69 10.17 19.02
C PHE A 155 -7.50 10.83 20.39
N GLY A 156 -7.49 12.16 20.41
CA GLY A 156 -7.41 12.94 21.64
C GLY A 156 -6.03 13.03 22.30
N GLN A 157 -4.96 12.49 21.68
CA GLN A 157 -3.61 12.50 22.26
C GLN A 157 -2.52 13.15 21.39
N GLY A 158 -2.83 13.77 20.25
CA GLY A 158 -1.80 14.44 19.42
C GLY A 158 -2.32 15.46 18.41
N ASP A 159 -1.37 16.18 17.80
CA ASP A 159 -1.58 17.20 16.75
C ASP A 159 -1.85 16.62 15.35
N ALA A 160 -2.02 15.30 15.21
CA ALA A 160 -2.28 14.74 13.89
C ALA A 160 -3.72 15.01 13.47
N ASP A 161 -3.85 15.47 12.24
CA ASP A 161 -5.13 15.78 11.64
C ASP A 161 -5.93 14.48 11.42
N GLU A 162 -5.32 13.40 10.93
CA GLU A 162 -6.02 12.13 10.63
C GLU A 162 -5.72 11.03 11.67
N SER A 163 -6.75 10.56 12.39
CA SER A 163 -6.58 9.52 13.41
C SER A 163 -6.65 8.09 12.86
N ASN A 164 -6.08 7.14 13.61
CA ASN A 164 -6.22 5.69 13.36
C ASN A 164 -7.70 5.28 13.21
N ASP A 165 -8.58 5.83 14.05
CA ASP A 165 -10.00 5.50 14.04
C ASP A 165 -10.72 6.07 12.81
N ASP A 166 -10.35 7.26 12.36
CA ASP A 166 -10.93 7.85 11.15
C ASP A 166 -10.60 7.04 9.90
N ARG A 167 -9.36 6.57 9.77
CA ARG A 167 -8.93 5.69 8.66
C ARG A 167 -9.71 4.39 8.63
N LEU A 168 -9.87 3.75 9.79
CA LEU A 168 -10.64 2.52 9.93
C LEU A 168 -12.12 2.74 9.59
N ARG A 169 -12.72 3.85 10.05
CA ARG A 169 -14.10 4.22 9.71
C ARG A 169 -14.31 4.41 8.22
N ILE A 170 -13.39 5.11 7.54
CA ILE A 170 -13.44 5.30 6.09
C ILE A 170 -13.34 3.96 5.36
N LEU A 171 -12.37 3.13 5.76
CA LEU A 171 -12.19 1.79 5.20
C LEU A 171 -13.46 0.94 5.34
N VAL A 172 -14.01 0.85 6.55
CA VAL A 172 -15.23 0.07 6.83
C VAL A 172 -16.40 0.58 5.99
N LYS A 173 -16.57 1.91 5.89
CA LYS A 173 -17.63 2.54 5.10
C LYS A 173 -17.52 2.20 3.61
N ILE A 174 -16.30 2.26 3.06
CA ILE A 174 -16.03 1.90 1.66
C ILE A 174 -16.33 0.42 1.41
N LEU A 175 -15.87 -0.48 2.29
CA LEU A 175 -16.15 -1.91 2.18
C LEU A 175 -17.66 -2.19 2.25
N ARG A 176 -18.40 -1.51 3.14
CA ARG A 176 -19.86 -1.64 3.23
C ARG A 176 -20.57 -1.19 1.96
N CYS A 177 -20.10 -0.11 1.34
CA CYS A 177 -20.63 0.35 0.05
C CYS A 177 -20.38 -0.70 -1.05
N LEU A 178 -19.21 -1.32 -1.08
CA LEU A 178 -18.87 -2.37 -2.05
C LEU A 178 -19.65 -3.68 -1.82
N ALA A 179 -20.00 -4.00 -0.57
CA ALA A 179 -20.84 -5.15 -0.25
C ALA A 179 -22.31 -4.97 -0.64
N GLY A 180 -22.76 -3.76 -0.99
CA GLY A 180 -24.15 -3.47 -1.34
C GLY A 180 -25.08 -3.25 -0.12
N ASN A 181 -24.53 -3.12 1.09
CA ASN A 181 -25.30 -2.95 2.33
C ASN A 181 -25.56 -1.47 2.67
N TRP A 182 -25.67 -0.61 1.66
CA TRP A 182 -25.75 0.84 1.86
C TRP A 182 -27.02 1.29 2.60
N SER A 183 -28.16 0.68 2.28
CA SER A 183 -29.45 1.02 2.88
C SER A 183 -29.44 0.88 4.41
N GLU A 184 -28.91 -0.24 4.90
CA GLU A 184 -28.79 -0.53 6.33
C GLU A 184 -27.77 0.40 7.02
N GLU A 185 -26.71 0.76 6.31
CA GLU A 185 -25.69 1.68 6.83
C GLU A 185 -26.24 3.10 7.00
N LYS A 186 -27.02 3.57 6.02
CA LYS A 186 -27.71 4.87 6.11
C LYS A 186 -28.62 4.93 7.33
N GLU A 187 -29.38 3.87 7.61
CA GLU A 187 -30.24 3.79 8.80
C GLU A 187 -29.42 3.77 10.10
N ARG A 188 -28.31 3.02 10.16
CA ARG A 188 -27.43 2.97 11.34
C ARG A 188 -26.77 4.31 11.66
N ILE A 189 -26.23 4.99 10.66
CA ILE A 189 -25.59 6.31 10.85
C ILE A 189 -26.61 7.33 11.36
N THR A 190 -27.84 7.28 10.82
CA THR A 190 -28.93 8.17 11.26
C THR A 190 -29.37 7.89 12.71
N ALA A 191 -29.16 6.67 13.23
CA ALA A 191 -29.57 6.27 14.58
C ALA A 191 -28.54 6.59 15.69
N VAL A 192 -27.27 6.82 15.35
CA VAL A 192 -26.16 6.98 16.33
C VAL A 192 -25.87 8.45 16.70
N ILE A 193 -26.69 9.39 16.22
CA ILE A 193 -26.43 10.84 16.28
C ILE A 193 -26.19 11.33 17.73
N GLY A 194 -24.95 11.74 17.99
CA GLY A 194 -24.49 12.37 19.22
C GLY A 194 -23.23 13.22 19.06
N ASP A 195 -22.18 12.74 18.37
CA ASP A 195 -20.86 13.41 18.42
C ASP A 195 -20.00 13.38 17.13
N MET A 196 -20.54 12.96 15.98
CA MET A 196 -19.73 12.70 14.77
C MET A 196 -20.10 13.61 13.60
N ALA A 197 -19.57 14.84 13.59
CA ALA A 197 -19.85 15.86 12.57
C ALA A 197 -19.40 15.45 11.14
N ASN A 198 -18.29 14.70 11.00
CA ASN A 198 -17.73 14.27 9.70
C ASN A 198 -18.56 13.24 8.92
N PHE A 199 -19.69 12.78 9.46
CA PHE A 199 -20.43 11.63 8.92
C PHE A 199 -21.93 11.87 8.78
N LEU A 200 -22.40 13.11 8.94
CA LEU A 200 -23.79 13.48 8.70
C LEU A 200 -24.08 13.55 7.20
N PHE A 201 -25.13 12.85 6.75
CA PHE A 201 -25.59 12.85 5.36
C PHE A 201 -26.89 13.64 5.23
N TYR A 202 -27.02 14.46 4.18
CA TYR A 202 -28.30 15.11 3.86
C TYR A 202 -29.24 14.16 3.10
N PRO A 203 -30.49 13.97 3.56
CA PRO A 203 -31.40 12.96 3.04
C PRO A 203 -31.99 13.25 1.63
N GLU A 204 -31.61 14.34 0.97
CA GLU A 204 -32.34 14.85 -0.21
C GLU A 204 -31.82 14.36 -1.58
N GLU A 205 -30.61 13.78 -1.69
CA GLU A 205 -30.11 13.29 -2.99
C GLU A 205 -30.67 11.90 -3.36
N LYS A 206 -31.27 11.81 -4.55
CA LYS A 206 -31.73 10.56 -5.15
C LYS A 206 -30.53 9.75 -5.64
N LEU A 207 -30.10 8.81 -4.81
CA LEU A 207 -29.10 7.81 -5.15
C LEU A 207 -29.52 6.97 -6.37
N PRO A 208 -28.60 6.64 -7.30
CA PRO A 208 -28.93 5.78 -8.43
C PRO A 208 -29.41 4.39 -7.97
N PRO A 209 -30.39 3.79 -8.66
CA PRO A 209 -31.00 2.50 -8.26
C PRO A 209 -30.02 1.33 -8.27
N THR A 210 -28.85 1.51 -8.88
CA THR A 210 -27.77 0.51 -8.95
C THR A 210 -26.97 0.37 -7.67
N ILE A 211 -27.20 1.20 -6.65
CA ILE A 211 -26.40 1.21 -5.42
C ILE A 211 -26.60 -0.03 -4.54
N ASN A 212 -27.72 -0.75 -4.71
CA ASN A 212 -28.06 -1.96 -3.97
C ASN A 212 -27.88 -3.26 -4.79
N GLY A 213 -26.99 -3.26 -5.79
CA GLY A 213 -26.65 -4.49 -6.52
C GLY A 213 -25.71 -5.41 -5.73
N PRO A 214 -25.34 -6.59 -6.29
CA PRO A 214 -24.57 -7.61 -5.58
C PRO A 214 -23.20 -7.12 -5.08
N PRO A 215 -22.59 -7.78 -4.07
CA PRO A 215 -21.25 -7.44 -3.60
C PRO A 215 -20.22 -7.39 -4.73
N ILE A 216 -19.37 -6.38 -4.73
CA ILE A 216 -18.21 -6.29 -5.62
C ILE A 216 -17.02 -6.97 -4.94
N GLN A 217 -16.43 -7.95 -5.62
CA GLN A 217 -15.24 -8.65 -5.14
C GLN A 217 -13.98 -8.03 -5.73
N LEU A 218 -13.04 -7.64 -4.86
CA LEU A 218 -11.78 -7.04 -5.27
C LEU A 218 -10.75 -8.12 -5.55
N SER A 219 -9.99 -7.92 -6.63
CA SER A 219 -8.82 -8.73 -6.98
C SER A 219 -7.51 -8.10 -6.50
N SER A 220 -7.48 -6.77 -6.33
CA SER A 220 -6.35 -6.01 -5.83
C SER A 220 -6.80 -4.97 -4.80
N LEU A 221 -6.06 -4.87 -3.70
CA LEU A 221 -6.26 -3.87 -2.67
C LEU A 221 -4.92 -3.28 -2.24
N THR A 222 -4.79 -1.97 -2.41
CA THR A 222 -3.64 -1.20 -1.92
C THR A 222 -4.11 -0.21 -0.88
N ILE A 223 -3.47 -0.18 0.28
CA ILE A 223 -3.73 0.84 1.32
C ILE A 223 -2.42 1.52 1.65
N ARG A 224 -2.37 2.83 1.41
CA ARG A 224 -1.25 3.70 1.76
C ARG A 224 -1.50 4.40 3.08
N ASN A 225 -0.50 4.29 3.96
CA ASN A 225 -0.54 4.86 5.31
C ASN A 225 -1.69 4.27 6.13
N LEU A 226 -1.82 2.95 6.11
CA LEU A 226 -2.69 2.26 7.06
C LEU A 226 -2.12 2.48 8.47
N GLY A 227 -2.99 2.78 9.42
CA GLY A 227 -2.63 2.82 10.82
C GLY A 227 -2.08 1.51 11.36
N ASP A 228 -1.23 1.54 12.39
CA ASP A 228 -0.63 0.36 13.04
C ASP A 228 -1.51 -0.24 14.15
N ARG A 229 -2.77 0.21 14.27
CA ARG A 229 -3.77 -0.32 15.20
C ARG A 229 -4.52 -1.52 14.61
N HIS A 230 -4.70 -2.56 15.42
CA HIS A 230 -5.59 -3.67 15.08
C HIS A 230 -7.05 -3.36 15.43
N ASP A 231 -7.97 -3.58 14.49
CA ASP A 231 -9.40 -3.61 14.75
C ASP A 231 -9.98 -5.00 14.45
N PRO A 232 -10.36 -5.77 15.49
CA PRO A 232 -10.98 -7.09 15.35
C PRO A 232 -12.30 -7.06 14.55
N TRP A 233 -13.00 -5.92 14.51
CA TRP A 233 -14.26 -5.79 13.78
C TRP A 233 -14.05 -5.84 12.28
N VAL A 234 -12.95 -5.31 11.77
CA VAL A 234 -12.62 -5.39 10.33
C VAL A 234 -12.42 -6.85 9.93
N ALA A 235 -11.66 -7.61 10.72
CA ALA A 235 -11.38 -9.03 10.51
C ALA A 235 -12.63 -9.90 10.49
N SER A 236 -13.52 -9.62 11.45
CA SER A 236 -14.69 -10.45 11.73
C SER A 236 -15.89 -10.06 10.87
N SER A 237 -15.81 -8.92 10.19
CA SER A 237 -16.90 -8.39 9.38
C SER A 237 -17.21 -9.29 8.19
N GLU A 238 -18.50 -9.66 8.07
CA GLU A 238 -19.03 -10.32 6.89
C GLU A 238 -18.77 -9.49 5.63
N THR A 239 -18.81 -8.16 5.74
CA THR A 239 -18.50 -7.23 4.64
C THR A 239 -17.08 -7.43 4.12
N PHE A 240 -16.09 -7.56 5.02
CA PHE A 240 -14.70 -7.78 4.62
C PHE A 240 -14.55 -9.12 3.89
N LYS A 241 -15.17 -10.19 4.42
CA LYS A 241 -15.15 -11.51 3.77
C LYS A 241 -15.82 -11.50 2.39
N LEU A 242 -16.93 -10.77 2.23
CA LEU A 242 -17.65 -10.67 0.96
C LEU A 242 -16.87 -9.91 -0.12
N VAL A 243 -16.17 -8.83 0.27
CA VAL A 243 -15.50 -7.92 -0.67
C VAL A 243 -14.04 -8.31 -0.94
N VAL A 244 -13.31 -8.73 0.10
CA VAL A 244 -11.86 -8.95 0.07
C VAL A 244 -11.51 -10.44 0.05
N GLY A 245 -12.20 -11.30 0.81
CA GLY A 245 -11.79 -12.69 1.05
C GLY A 245 -11.53 -13.58 -0.18
N PRO A 246 -12.53 -13.87 -1.03
CA PRO A 246 -12.46 -15.00 -1.97
C PRO A 246 -11.69 -14.72 -3.28
N ALA A 247 -11.53 -13.45 -3.67
CA ALA A 247 -11.00 -13.08 -4.98
C ALA A 247 -9.66 -12.32 -4.94
N LEU A 248 -9.20 -11.92 -3.76
CA LEU A 248 -8.01 -11.09 -3.63
C LEU A 248 -6.75 -11.87 -4.01
N ARG A 249 -6.03 -11.33 -5.00
CA ARG A 249 -4.76 -11.88 -5.49
C ARG A 249 -3.59 -10.95 -5.23
N ASP A 250 -3.84 -9.65 -5.08
CA ASP A 250 -2.82 -8.64 -4.83
C ASP A 250 -3.18 -7.79 -3.60
N LEU A 251 -2.34 -7.87 -2.57
CA LEU A 251 -2.50 -7.09 -1.34
C LEU A 251 -1.25 -6.27 -1.08
N ARG A 252 -1.43 -4.97 -0.90
CA ARG A 252 -0.34 -4.04 -0.59
C ARG A 252 -0.70 -3.14 0.58
N LEU A 253 0.04 -3.29 1.66
CA LEU A 253 -0.13 -2.50 2.88
C LEU A 253 1.13 -1.69 3.14
N HIS A 254 0.96 -0.38 3.18
CA HIS A 254 1.97 0.56 3.66
C HIS A 254 1.49 1.09 5.00
N ILE A 255 2.08 0.57 6.07
CA ILE A 255 1.72 0.84 7.45
C ILE A 255 2.49 2.08 7.90
N THR A 256 1.81 3.02 8.54
CA THR A 256 2.43 4.12 9.26
C THR A 256 2.15 3.95 10.73
N THR A 257 3.12 4.40 11.52
CA THR A 257 3.09 4.44 12.97
C THR A 257 2.72 5.84 13.41
N GLU A 258 2.28 5.95 14.66
CA GLU A 258 2.03 7.25 15.27
C GLU A 258 3.32 8.07 15.34
N THR A 259 3.28 9.29 14.83
CA THR A 259 4.41 10.21 14.96
C THR A 259 4.34 10.88 16.32
N GLU A 260 5.30 10.58 17.19
CA GLU A 260 5.53 11.35 18.39
C GLU A 260 5.87 12.79 17.96
N GLY A 261 5.05 13.76 18.36
CA GLY A 261 5.44 15.17 18.27
C GLY A 261 6.68 15.39 19.13
N GLU A 262 7.50 16.38 18.79
CA GLU A 262 8.78 16.73 19.45
C GLU A 262 8.67 16.95 20.97
N GLU A 263 7.46 16.98 21.54
CA GLU A 263 7.17 17.20 22.96
C GLU A 263 6.65 15.97 23.73
N ARG A 264 6.58 14.77 23.12
CA ARG A 264 6.13 13.58 23.87
C ARG A 264 7.26 13.02 24.73
N ASN A 265 7.00 12.90 26.03
CA ASN A 265 7.80 12.06 26.93
C ASN A 265 7.85 10.63 26.36
N THR A 266 9.07 10.14 26.11
CA THR A 266 9.42 8.76 25.73
C THR A 266 8.90 7.68 26.69
N GLU A 267 8.34 8.06 27.83
CA GLU A 267 7.83 7.16 28.86
C GLU A 267 6.39 6.68 28.62
N SER A 268 5.64 7.25 27.66
CA SER A 268 4.27 6.84 27.35
C SER A 268 4.18 6.15 25.98
N ASN A 269 4.80 4.97 25.85
CA ASN A 269 4.48 4.05 24.76
C ASN A 269 2.98 3.77 24.81
N SER A 270 2.21 4.25 23.83
CA SER A 270 0.78 3.88 23.75
C SER A 270 0.70 2.35 23.68
N ILE A 271 -0.08 1.77 24.59
CA ILE A 271 -0.37 0.33 24.67
C ILE A 271 -0.90 -0.21 23.32
N ALA A 272 -1.46 0.65 22.46
CA ALA A 272 -2.01 0.26 21.17
C ALA A 272 -1.02 0.30 19.98
N LYS A 273 0.20 0.86 20.17
CA LYS A 273 1.22 0.95 19.11
C LYS A 273 1.58 -0.45 18.62
N TYR A 274 1.62 -0.62 17.30
CA TYR A 274 1.96 -1.86 16.61
C TYR A 274 1.06 -3.09 16.79
N THR A 275 -0.08 -2.97 17.47
CA THR A 275 -1.05 -4.08 17.66
C THR A 275 -1.47 -4.74 16.34
N LEU A 276 -1.43 -4.01 15.22
CA LEU A 276 -1.67 -4.55 13.89
C LEU A 276 -0.71 -5.70 13.54
N PHE A 277 0.60 -5.58 13.81
CA PHE A 277 1.60 -6.57 13.37
C PHE A 277 1.38 -7.94 14.01
N GLU A 278 1.02 -7.96 15.29
CA GLU A 278 0.68 -9.19 16.01
C GLU A 278 -0.57 -9.87 15.43
N ASN A 279 -1.49 -9.08 14.86
CA ASN A 279 -2.81 -9.51 14.43
C ASN A 279 -3.02 -9.46 12.89
N LEU A 280 -1.98 -9.22 12.10
CA LEU A 280 -2.08 -9.23 10.63
C LEU A 280 -2.60 -10.59 10.12
N HIS A 281 -2.15 -11.68 10.74
CA HIS A 281 -2.54 -13.05 10.41
C HIS A 281 -4.01 -13.39 10.75
N THR A 282 -4.69 -12.58 11.57
CA THR A 282 -6.12 -12.75 11.87
C THR A 282 -7.03 -11.87 11.00
N THR A 283 -6.46 -10.83 10.36
CA THR A 283 -7.18 -9.83 9.53
C THR A 283 -6.79 -9.94 8.07
N TRP A 284 -5.78 -9.16 7.68
CA TRP A 284 -5.36 -8.90 6.31
C TRP A 284 -4.69 -10.11 5.66
N LEU A 285 -4.10 -10.98 6.49
CA LEU A 285 -3.44 -12.21 6.10
C LEU A 285 -4.14 -13.43 6.74
N ALA A 286 -5.45 -13.34 6.93
CA ALA A 286 -6.28 -14.46 7.36
C ALA A 286 -6.19 -15.64 6.36
N PRO A 287 -6.44 -16.88 6.80
CA PRO A 287 -6.30 -18.09 5.97
C PRO A 287 -6.97 -18.03 4.60
N ASP A 288 -8.17 -17.46 4.51
CA ASP A 288 -8.94 -17.36 3.26
C ASP A 288 -8.29 -16.39 2.25
N VAL A 289 -7.61 -15.36 2.74
CA VAL A 289 -6.89 -14.38 1.91
C VAL A 289 -5.58 -14.98 1.41
N VAL A 290 -4.77 -15.54 2.32
CA VAL A 290 -3.45 -16.09 1.98
C VAL A 290 -3.53 -17.29 1.02
N ALA A 291 -4.64 -18.03 1.02
CA ALA A 291 -4.87 -19.13 0.10
C ALA A 291 -4.92 -18.70 -1.37
N ASN A 292 -5.39 -17.48 -1.68
CA ASN A 292 -5.55 -16.99 -3.05
C ASN A 292 -4.50 -15.94 -3.46
N LEU A 293 -3.68 -15.49 -2.52
CA LEU A 293 -2.76 -14.38 -2.72
C LEU A 293 -1.58 -14.76 -3.63
N HIS A 294 -1.37 -13.96 -4.68
CA HIS A 294 -0.26 -14.08 -5.63
C HIS A 294 0.79 -12.99 -5.43
N THR A 295 0.37 -11.80 -5.00
CA THR A 295 1.23 -10.66 -4.71
C THR A 295 0.98 -10.15 -3.30
N LEU A 296 2.05 -10.02 -2.52
CA LEU A 296 2.03 -9.40 -1.20
C LEU A 296 3.10 -8.32 -1.13
N SER A 297 2.71 -7.12 -0.71
CA SER A 297 3.64 -6.03 -0.40
C SER A 297 3.37 -5.52 1.00
N LEU A 298 4.37 -5.57 1.88
CA LEU A 298 4.28 -5.04 3.24
C LEU A 298 5.42 -4.04 3.45
N TYR A 299 5.06 -2.82 3.83
CA TYR A 299 6.00 -1.80 4.25
C TYR A 299 5.52 -1.22 5.57
N CYS A 300 6.45 -0.83 6.43
CA CYS A 300 6.17 -0.02 7.61
C CYS A 300 7.06 1.23 7.57
N ARG A 301 6.55 2.39 8.03
CA ARG A 301 7.32 3.63 8.16
C ARG A 301 8.58 3.45 9.01
N GLU A 302 8.51 2.60 10.02
CA GLU A 302 9.61 2.24 10.93
C GLU A 302 10.12 0.81 10.65
N PRO A 303 11.35 0.47 11.07
CA PRO A 303 11.81 -0.92 11.05
C PRO A 303 10.85 -1.85 11.79
N TRP A 304 10.63 -3.04 11.25
CA TRP A 304 9.70 -4.03 11.83
C TRP A 304 10.18 -5.46 11.60
N GLY A 305 9.47 -6.44 12.15
CA GLY A 305 9.82 -7.86 12.07
C GLY A 305 10.38 -8.37 13.39
N PHE A 306 11.42 -7.72 13.90
CA PHE A 306 11.96 -7.95 15.25
C PHE A 306 11.15 -7.22 16.33
N SER A 307 10.95 -5.92 16.16
CA SER A 307 10.06 -5.09 16.95
C SER A 307 9.57 -3.95 16.07
N PRO A 308 8.25 -3.80 15.86
CA PRO A 308 7.24 -4.74 16.30
C PRO A 308 7.39 -6.14 15.70
N ARG A 309 6.97 -7.15 16.48
CA ARG A 309 7.14 -8.56 16.14
C ARG A 309 6.25 -8.93 14.95
N MET A 310 6.84 -9.53 13.92
CA MET A 310 6.10 -10.24 12.87
C MET A 310 6.66 -11.64 12.70
N ASP A 311 5.82 -12.66 12.93
CA ASP A 311 6.17 -14.05 12.70
C ASP A 311 5.35 -14.64 11.54
N PHE A 312 5.99 -14.72 10.36
CA PHE A 312 5.36 -15.26 9.16
C PHE A 312 4.95 -16.74 9.26
N ARG A 313 5.49 -17.50 10.23
CA ARG A 313 5.06 -18.89 10.46
C ARG A 313 3.61 -18.97 10.94
N ARG A 314 3.03 -17.87 11.45
CA ARG A 314 1.62 -17.80 11.87
C ARG A 314 0.64 -17.74 10.69
N LEU A 315 1.13 -17.43 9.48
CA LEU A 315 0.26 -17.28 8.30
C LEU A 315 -0.36 -18.61 7.85
N GLY A 316 -1.63 -18.54 7.43
CA GLY A 316 -2.33 -19.71 6.91
C GLY A 316 -2.47 -20.86 7.92
N LYS A 317 -2.51 -20.55 9.23
CA LYS A 317 -2.47 -21.56 10.31
C LYS A 317 -1.24 -22.47 10.21
N GLY A 318 -0.07 -21.88 9.97
CA GLY A 318 1.19 -22.62 9.78
C GLY A 318 1.45 -23.12 8.37
N ARG A 319 0.50 -22.96 7.43
CA ARG A 319 0.65 -23.44 6.05
C ARG A 319 1.34 -22.46 5.10
N GLY A 320 1.62 -21.23 5.56
CA GLY A 320 2.33 -20.23 4.79
C GLY A 320 1.51 -19.61 3.66
N LEU A 321 2.18 -19.31 2.54
CA LEU A 321 1.66 -18.54 1.40
C LEU A 321 1.79 -19.37 0.10
N PRO A 322 0.86 -20.33 -0.16
CA PRO A 322 1.07 -21.39 -1.14
C PRO A 322 1.10 -20.92 -2.60
N ASN A 323 0.34 -19.88 -2.94
CA ASN A 323 0.19 -19.37 -4.30
C ASN A 323 1.00 -18.10 -4.58
N LEU A 324 1.82 -17.66 -3.62
CA LEU A 324 2.54 -16.41 -3.71
C LEU A 324 3.65 -16.48 -4.77
N LYS A 325 3.63 -15.51 -5.68
CA LYS A 325 4.60 -15.35 -6.77
C LYS A 325 5.44 -14.10 -6.60
N VAL A 326 4.86 -13.06 -6.03
CA VAL A 326 5.51 -11.77 -5.83
C VAL A 326 5.47 -11.42 -4.35
N PHE A 327 6.64 -11.20 -3.78
CA PHE A 327 6.75 -10.74 -2.39
C PHE A 327 7.63 -9.50 -2.31
N ALA A 328 7.10 -8.44 -1.71
CA ALA A 328 7.79 -7.19 -1.47
C ALA A 328 7.76 -6.86 0.02
N LEU A 329 8.94 -6.59 0.58
CA LEU A 329 9.12 -6.15 1.95
C LEU A 329 9.87 -4.84 1.98
N GLY A 330 9.37 -3.94 2.81
CA GLY A 330 9.93 -2.62 3.05
C GLY A 330 10.26 -2.41 4.52
N LYS A 331 11.50 -2.05 4.86
CA LYS A 331 12.00 -1.87 6.23
C LYS A 331 11.86 -3.10 7.14
N TYR A 332 11.78 -4.29 6.55
CA TYR A 332 11.72 -5.53 7.32
C TYR A 332 13.10 -5.91 7.85
N THR A 333 13.16 -6.32 9.12
CA THR A 333 14.39 -6.74 9.79
C THR A 333 14.45 -8.24 9.98
N PHE A 334 15.46 -8.86 9.37
CA PHE A 334 15.81 -10.26 9.58
C PHE A 334 16.57 -10.43 10.90
N SER A 335 16.06 -11.27 11.79
CA SER A 335 16.61 -11.49 13.13
C SER A 335 16.81 -12.95 13.49
N HIS A 336 16.18 -13.89 12.78
CA HIS A 336 16.19 -15.31 13.12
C HIS A 336 16.57 -16.20 11.94
N GLU A 337 17.27 -17.31 12.22
CA GLU A 337 17.69 -18.27 11.18
C GLU A 337 16.50 -18.96 10.49
N TRP A 338 15.39 -19.18 11.20
CA TRP A 338 14.18 -19.79 10.61
C TRP A 338 13.66 -18.98 9.42
N GLN A 339 13.89 -17.65 9.40
CA GLN A 339 13.47 -16.78 8.31
C GLN A 339 14.19 -17.16 7.01
N ILE A 340 15.44 -17.63 7.07
CA ILE A 340 16.17 -18.05 5.89
C ILE A 340 15.42 -19.18 5.17
N ASP A 341 15.11 -20.24 5.91
CA ASP A 341 14.46 -21.41 5.34
C ASP A 341 12.98 -21.15 5.01
N TRP A 342 12.27 -20.37 5.83
CA TRP A 342 10.87 -20.05 5.55
C TRP A 342 10.73 -19.26 4.25
N PHE A 343 11.51 -18.19 4.08
CA PHE A 343 11.50 -17.44 2.81
C PHE A 343 12.00 -18.30 1.65
N GLY A 344 13.05 -19.12 1.87
CA GLY A 344 13.58 -20.03 0.85
C GLY A 344 12.59 -21.11 0.41
N SER A 345 11.62 -21.48 1.27
CA SER A 345 10.56 -22.44 0.96
C SER A 345 9.47 -21.87 0.03
N LEU A 346 9.39 -20.55 -0.11
CA LEU A 346 8.39 -19.91 -0.95
C LEU A 346 8.73 -20.07 -2.44
N ASN A 347 7.71 -20.39 -3.23
CA ASN A 347 7.86 -20.57 -4.68
C ASN A 347 7.76 -19.24 -5.47
N LEU A 348 8.59 -18.27 -5.08
CA LEU A 348 8.56 -16.90 -5.59
C LEU A 348 9.15 -16.79 -7.00
N GLU A 349 8.53 -15.94 -7.81
CA GLU A 349 9.05 -15.49 -9.11
C GLU A 349 9.72 -14.11 -8.99
N LYS A 350 9.23 -13.27 -8.07
CA LYS A 350 9.76 -11.92 -7.82
C LYS A 350 9.89 -11.64 -6.33
N LEU A 351 11.05 -11.14 -5.92
CA LEU A 351 11.36 -10.74 -4.56
C LEU A 351 11.91 -9.32 -4.56
N TYR A 352 11.31 -8.45 -3.74
CA TYR A 352 11.72 -7.07 -3.57
C TYR A 352 12.01 -6.80 -2.09
N LEU A 353 13.22 -6.32 -1.80
CA LEU A 353 13.65 -5.95 -0.46
C LEU A 353 14.05 -4.48 -0.48
N ASP A 354 13.29 -3.65 0.21
CA ASP A 354 13.49 -2.20 0.22
C ASP A 354 13.79 -1.75 1.64
N ASP A 355 14.97 -1.17 1.87
CA ASP A 355 15.48 -0.81 3.20
C ASP A 355 15.38 -1.94 4.25
N CYS A 356 15.40 -3.19 3.80
CA CYS A 356 15.43 -4.34 4.70
C CYS A 356 16.81 -4.49 5.32
N ALA A 357 16.86 -4.86 6.60
CA ALA A 357 18.09 -4.98 7.38
C ALA A 357 18.25 -6.37 7.99
N VAL A 358 19.47 -6.72 8.37
CA VAL A 358 19.72 -7.84 9.29
C VAL A 358 20.02 -7.26 10.66
N LEU A 359 19.29 -7.70 11.69
CA LEU A 359 19.58 -7.36 13.08
C LEU A 359 20.91 -8.00 13.45
N HIS A 360 21.93 -7.20 13.69
CA HIS A 360 23.25 -7.69 14.09
C HIS A 360 23.36 -7.80 15.61
N GLN A 361 22.82 -6.80 16.31
CA GLN A 361 22.99 -6.65 17.74
C GLN A 361 21.85 -5.80 18.30
N TYR A 362 21.45 -6.13 19.52
CA TYR A 362 20.44 -5.39 20.25
C TYR A 362 20.82 -5.30 21.73
N HIS A 363 20.43 -4.20 22.36
CA HIS A 363 20.56 -3.98 23.79
C HIS A 363 19.18 -4.12 24.43
N CYS A 364 19.01 -5.12 25.29
CA CYS A 364 17.73 -5.37 25.97
C CYS A 364 17.95 -5.94 27.35
N ARG A 365 16.97 -5.77 28.24
CA ARG A 365 16.94 -6.54 29.49
C ARG A 365 16.43 -7.95 29.20
N PRO A 366 16.96 -8.99 29.86
CA PRO A 366 16.44 -10.35 29.70
C PRO A 366 14.93 -10.47 30.01
N SER A 367 14.39 -9.63 30.90
CA SER A 367 12.97 -9.60 31.23
C SER A 367 12.07 -9.11 30.08
N GLU A 368 12.63 -8.37 29.11
CA GLU A 368 11.92 -7.79 27.96
C GLU A 368 11.81 -8.79 26.79
N MET A 369 12.50 -9.93 26.87
CA MET A 369 12.51 -10.95 25.82
C MET A 369 11.40 -11.98 26.02
N ASP A 370 10.79 -12.39 24.90
CA ASP A 370 9.74 -13.40 24.89
C ASP A 370 10.37 -14.79 24.83
N HIS A 371 10.24 -15.53 25.94
CA HIS A 371 10.66 -16.94 26.05
C HIS A 371 9.49 -17.92 25.93
N GLY A 372 8.31 -17.42 25.56
CA GLY A 372 7.11 -18.21 25.42
C GLY A 372 7.03 -18.98 24.11
N GLU A 373 5.89 -19.63 23.92
CA GLU A 373 5.55 -20.32 22.68
C GLU A 373 4.21 -19.80 22.14
N THR A 374 4.10 -19.71 20.82
CA THR A 374 2.84 -19.39 20.14
C THR A 374 2.28 -20.64 19.49
N VAL A 375 1.03 -20.98 19.79
CA VAL A 375 0.31 -22.06 19.10
C VAL A 375 -0.17 -21.56 17.72
N ILE A 376 0.28 -22.21 16.65
CA ILE A 376 -0.05 -21.83 15.26
C ILE A 376 -1.10 -22.73 14.60
N GLY A 377 -1.41 -23.87 15.21
CA GLY A 377 -2.40 -24.80 14.70
C GLY A 377 -2.44 -26.08 15.52
N GLN A 378 -3.14 -27.08 14.97
CA GLN A 378 -3.17 -28.43 15.50
C GLN A 378 -2.74 -29.41 14.40
N ASP A 379 -2.05 -30.47 14.78
CA ASP A 379 -1.73 -31.58 13.88
C ASP A 379 -2.97 -32.45 13.61
N ASP A 380 -2.84 -33.43 12.72
CA ASP A 380 -3.93 -34.35 12.36
C ASP A 380 -4.40 -35.22 13.56
N PHE A 381 -3.66 -35.22 14.65
CA PHE A 381 -3.95 -35.93 15.90
C PHE A 381 -4.53 -35.00 16.98
N GLY A 382 -4.71 -33.72 16.68
CA GLY A 382 -5.26 -32.72 17.60
C GLY A 382 -4.23 -32.13 18.59
N ASN A 383 -2.94 -32.43 18.45
CA ASN A 383 -1.90 -31.81 19.27
C ASN A 383 -1.59 -30.42 18.77
N ASN A 384 -1.39 -29.48 19.70
CA ASN A 384 -1.01 -28.11 19.36
C ASN A 384 0.38 -28.09 18.71
N ILE A 385 0.47 -27.45 17.54
CA ILE A 385 1.72 -27.11 16.90
C ILE A 385 2.12 -25.74 17.43
N SER A 386 3.19 -25.70 18.22
CA SER A 386 3.74 -24.48 18.82
C SER A 386 5.03 -24.06 18.11
N ILE A 387 5.29 -22.76 18.09
CA ILE A 387 6.57 -22.18 17.69
C ILE A 387 7.17 -21.41 18.87
N SER A 388 8.47 -21.54 19.06
CA SER A 388 9.21 -20.73 20.03
C SER A 388 9.19 -19.26 19.61
N ASN A 389 8.96 -18.39 20.60
CA ASN A 389 9.06 -16.94 20.49
C ASN A 389 10.45 -16.41 20.86
N GLU A 390 11.37 -17.30 21.24
CA GLU A 390 12.73 -16.96 21.64
C GLU A 390 13.42 -16.10 20.58
N GLY A 391 14.01 -14.99 21.04
CA GLY A 391 14.66 -14.01 20.16
C GLY A 391 13.75 -12.88 19.69
N TYR A 392 12.49 -12.82 20.14
CA TYR A 392 11.63 -11.64 20.03
C TYR A 392 11.53 -10.86 21.35
N TYR A 393 11.20 -9.58 21.26
CA TYR A 393 10.71 -8.81 22.39
C TYR A 393 9.30 -9.26 22.78
N LYS A 394 8.97 -9.19 24.07
CA LYS A 394 7.60 -9.33 24.58
C LYS A 394 6.69 -8.29 23.94
N SER A 395 5.40 -8.64 23.83
CA SER A 395 4.39 -7.64 23.47
C SER A 395 4.31 -6.59 24.58
N ILE A 396 4.05 -5.34 24.20
CA ILE A 396 3.73 -4.27 25.16
C ILE A 396 2.49 -4.65 26.00
N ASN A 397 1.60 -5.51 25.46
CA ASN A 397 0.44 -6.03 26.18
C ASN A 397 0.79 -7.09 27.24
N ASP A 398 2.00 -7.63 27.23
CA ASP A 398 2.47 -8.63 28.20
C ASP A 398 3.22 -7.99 29.38
N ASP A 399 3.41 -6.67 29.38
CA ASP A 399 4.08 -5.90 30.44
C ASP A 399 3.17 -5.66 31.66
N ASP A 400 2.69 -6.74 32.27
CA ASP A 400 2.01 -6.73 33.57
C ASP A 400 3.01 -6.75 34.75
N GLU A 401 4.29 -6.41 34.56
CA GLU A 401 5.28 -6.44 35.65
C GLU A 401 5.14 -5.22 36.58
N PRO A 402 4.63 -5.39 37.82
CA PRO A 402 4.31 -4.26 38.71
C PRO A 402 5.54 -3.54 39.28
N ASN A 403 6.76 -3.99 38.97
CA ASN A 403 8.02 -3.43 39.45
C ASN A 403 8.92 -2.87 38.33
N GLY A 404 8.38 -2.74 37.10
CA GLY A 404 9.16 -2.33 35.93
C GLY A 404 10.18 -3.39 35.48
N PRO A 405 10.78 -3.23 34.30
CA PRO A 405 11.63 -4.24 33.70
C PRO A 405 12.90 -4.46 34.55
N GLN A 406 13.11 -5.69 35.01
CA GLN A 406 14.22 -6.03 35.91
C GLN A 406 15.49 -6.47 35.17
N GLY A 407 16.64 -6.07 35.72
CA GLY A 407 17.96 -6.47 35.23
C GLY A 407 18.71 -5.35 34.53
N ARG A 408 20.04 -5.52 34.43
CA ARG A 408 20.86 -4.63 33.61
C ARG A 408 20.65 -5.02 32.14
N PRO A 409 20.49 -4.05 31.24
CA PRO A 409 20.39 -4.36 29.83
C PRO A 409 21.71 -5.01 29.37
N VAL A 410 21.56 -6.07 28.59
CA VAL A 410 22.64 -6.90 28.08
C VAL A 410 22.67 -6.75 26.57
N THR A 411 23.86 -6.60 26.04
CA THR A 411 24.06 -6.56 24.60
C THR A 411 24.13 -7.97 24.04
N THR A 412 23.21 -8.30 23.16
CA THR A 412 23.14 -9.61 22.50
C THR A 412 23.40 -9.46 21.01
N SER A 413 24.35 -10.24 20.49
CA SER A 413 24.69 -10.26 19.07
C SER A 413 24.10 -11.48 18.38
N THR A 414 23.51 -11.29 17.21
CA THR A 414 23.01 -12.38 16.37
C THR A 414 24.13 -12.91 15.47
N THR A 415 24.05 -14.18 15.12
CA THR A 415 24.92 -14.83 14.12
C THR A 415 24.46 -14.57 12.69
N LEU A 416 23.21 -14.15 12.49
CA LEU A 416 22.58 -14.01 11.18
C LEU A 416 23.27 -12.94 10.32
N ARG A 417 23.55 -13.25 9.06
CA ARG A 417 24.20 -12.34 8.10
C ARG A 417 23.61 -12.48 6.70
N TRP A 418 23.78 -11.44 5.89
CA TRP A 418 23.30 -11.42 4.50
C TRP A 418 23.88 -12.55 3.66
N HIS A 419 25.17 -12.89 3.81
CA HIS A 419 25.77 -13.99 3.05
C HIS A 419 25.13 -15.34 3.37
N MET A 420 24.68 -15.57 4.61
CA MET A 420 23.96 -16.79 4.98
C MET A 420 22.59 -16.83 4.29
N ILE A 421 21.84 -15.72 4.36
CA ILE A 421 20.52 -15.57 3.74
C ILE A 421 20.62 -15.79 2.22
N LEU A 422 21.47 -15.00 1.56
CA LEU A 422 21.58 -14.94 0.10
C LEU A 422 22.16 -16.24 -0.47
N SER A 423 23.14 -16.86 0.20
CA SER A 423 23.69 -18.15 -0.25
C SER A 423 22.63 -19.25 -0.19
N ARG A 424 21.84 -19.30 0.87
CA ARG A 424 20.76 -20.29 1.03
C ARG A 424 19.63 -20.05 0.05
N TRP A 425 19.22 -18.80 -0.16
CA TRP A 425 18.19 -18.45 -1.14
C TRP A 425 18.60 -18.68 -2.58
N ARG A 426 19.89 -18.50 -2.90
CA ARG A 426 20.44 -18.90 -4.20
C ARG A 426 20.14 -20.36 -4.52
N GLU A 427 20.24 -21.24 -3.53
CA GLU A 427 20.03 -22.68 -3.71
C GLU A 427 18.56 -23.09 -3.66
N THR A 428 17.77 -22.44 -2.81
CA THR A 428 16.37 -22.81 -2.53
C THR A 428 15.36 -22.13 -3.45
N MET A 429 15.52 -20.83 -3.73
CA MET A 429 14.59 -20.04 -4.56
C MET A 429 14.84 -20.23 -6.07
N THR A 430 14.72 -21.47 -6.54
CA THR A 430 15.05 -21.86 -7.92
C THR A 430 14.17 -21.21 -8.99
N ASN A 431 12.94 -20.83 -8.64
CA ASN A 431 11.98 -20.18 -9.55
C ASN A 431 12.08 -18.65 -9.57
N LEU A 432 12.95 -18.06 -8.75
CA LEU A 432 13.12 -16.61 -8.67
C LEU A 432 13.77 -16.07 -9.95
N ARG A 433 13.10 -15.10 -10.59
CA ARG A 433 13.52 -14.47 -11.85
C ARG A 433 13.79 -12.98 -11.71
N VAL A 434 13.15 -12.34 -10.74
CA VAL A 434 13.36 -10.92 -10.45
C VAL A 434 13.74 -10.79 -8.99
N PHE A 435 14.91 -10.22 -8.74
CA PHE A 435 15.33 -9.83 -7.41
C PHE A 435 15.75 -8.37 -7.46
N LYS A 436 15.24 -7.56 -6.53
CA LYS A 436 15.69 -6.18 -6.34
C LYS A 436 15.88 -5.91 -4.85
N MET A 437 17.00 -5.28 -4.52
CA MET A 437 17.35 -4.87 -3.17
C MET A 437 17.90 -3.45 -3.17
N GLY A 438 17.39 -2.56 -2.32
CA GLY A 438 17.91 -1.20 -2.27
C GLY A 438 17.07 -0.28 -1.38
N SER A 439 17.13 1.02 -1.68
CA SER A 439 16.34 2.04 -0.99
C SER A 439 15.49 2.77 -2.01
N GLY A 440 14.17 2.72 -1.82
CA GLY A 440 13.17 3.45 -2.58
C GLY A 440 12.72 4.71 -1.85
N ASP A 441 12.25 5.71 -2.59
CA ASP A 441 11.71 6.93 -1.99
C ASP A 441 10.23 6.72 -1.58
N TRP A 442 10.05 6.17 -0.37
CA TRP A 442 8.75 5.94 0.26
C TRP A 442 8.11 7.22 0.78
N TRP A 443 8.92 8.21 1.18
CA TRP A 443 8.47 9.50 1.71
C TRP A 443 7.72 10.32 0.67
N ARG A 444 8.25 10.40 -0.56
CA ARG A 444 7.50 10.96 -1.68
C ARG A 444 6.50 9.97 -2.25
N GLN A 445 6.28 8.81 -1.62
CA GLN A 445 5.34 7.79 -2.07
C GLN A 445 5.65 7.27 -3.47
N THR A 446 6.95 7.23 -3.84
CA THR A 446 7.46 6.78 -5.15
C THR A 446 8.03 5.38 -5.15
N ALA A 447 8.31 4.81 -3.98
CA ALA A 447 8.72 3.42 -3.88
C ALA A 447 7.64 2.51 -4.51
N PHE A 448 8.08 1.76 -5.52
CA PHE A 448 7.25 0.93 -6.41
C PHE A 448 6.15 1.64 -7.22
N ARG A 449 6.19 2.98 -7.40
CA ARG A 449 5.19 3.76 -8.19
C ARG A 449 4.89 3.17 -9.58
N THR A 450 5.87 2.52 -10.19
CA THR A 450 5.79 2.01 -11.57
C THR A 450 5.16 0.63 -11.72
N PHE A 451 4.74 -0.05 -10.64
CA PHE A 451 4.18 -1.39 -10.80
C PHE A 451 2.68 -1.43 -11.09
N ASP A 452 1.86 -0.42 -10.73
CA ASP A 452 0.38 -0.56 -10.87
C ASP A 452 -0.44 0.70 -11.24
N CYS A 453 0.18 1.87 -11.49
CA CYS A 453 -0.58 3.00 -12.05
C CYS A 453 0.34 3.98 -12.79
N PRO A 454 0.30 4.07 -14.13
CA PRO A 454 0.98 5.16 -14.83
C PRO A 454 0.18 6.45 -14.56
N GLU A 455 0.76 7.34 -13.76
CA GLU A 455 0.39 8.74 -13.85
C GLU A 455 0.62 9.20 -15.28
N LEU A 456 -0.40 9.84 -15.83
CA LEU A 456 -0.50 10.24 -17.22
C LEU A 456 0.47 11.31 -17.67
N GLU A 457 1.09 11.96 -16.69
CA GLU A 457 2.09 12.99 -16.88
C GLU A 457 3.52 12.44 -16.75
N THR A 458 3.70 11.13 -16.56
CA THR A 458 5.04 10.52 -16.53
C THR A 458 5.48 10.22 -17.97
N PRO A 459 6.52 10.89 -18.51
CA PRO A 459 6.99 10.62 -19.86
C PRO A 459 7.38 9.15 -20.01
N GLY A 460 6.89 8.52 -21.08
CA GLY A 460 7.02 7.08 -21.36
C GLY A 460 8.45 6.55 -21.58
N GLU A 461 9.48 7.31 -21.26
CA GLU A 461 10.88 6.85 -21.24
C GLU A 461 11.30 6.23 -19.89
N ASP A 462 10.49 6.41 -18.82
CA ASP A 462 10.80 5.92 -17.46
C ASP A 462 10.09 4.61 -17.06
N ILE A 463 9.29 4.03 -17.96
CA ILE A 463 8.54 2.77 -17.74
C ILE A 463 9.47 1.56 -17.52
N PHE A 464 10.76 1.70 -17.84
CA PHE A 464 11.80 0.70 -17.57
C PHE A 464 12.78 1.07 -16.43
N ARG A 465 12.58 2.18 -15.70
CA ARG A 465 13.64 2.70 -14.80
C ARG A 465 13.45 2.60 -13.31
N PHE A 466 12.27 2.32 -12.77
CA PHE A 466 12.14 2.19 -11.31
C PHE A 466 12.14 0.73 -10.87
N GLY A 467 13.29 0.11 -11.12
CA GLY A 467 13.95 -0.75 -10.18
C GLY A 467 15.20 -0.07 -9.67
N CYS A 468 15.08 0.97 -8.84
CA CYS A 468 16.24 1.56 -8.17
C CYS A 468 16.72 0.69 -6.99
N GLY A 469 16.62 -0.64 -7.13
CA GLY A 469 17.41 -1.60 -6.37
C GLY A 469 18.89 -1.59 -6.77
N LEU A 470 19.35 -0.55 -7.46
CA LEU A 470 20.72 -0.08 -7.40
C LEU A 470 20.59 1.38 -7.00
N SER A 471 20.73 1.68 -5.71
CA SER A 471 21.31 2.96 -5.31
C SER A 471 22.47 3.22 -6.29
N GLN A 472 22.58 4.43 -6.86
CA GLN A 472 23.72 4.77 -7.73
C GLN A 472 25.07 4.49 -7.04
N GLU A 473 25.04 4.34 -5.71
CA GLU A 473 26.10 3.77 -4.89
C GLU A 473 25.71 2.38 -4.35
N ARG A 474 26.32 1.31 -4.89
CA ARG A 474 26.13 -0.09 -4.44
C ARG A 474 26.32 -0.30 -2.93
N ARG A 475 27.07 0.59 -2.28
CA ARG A 475 27.37 0.56 -0.83
C ARG A 475 26.12 0.66 0.07
N ASN A 476 24.96 1.04 -0.46
CA ASN A 476 23.76 1.31 0.33
C ASN A 476 22.76 0.14 0.47
N GLN A 477 23.03 -1.01 -0.15
CA GLN A 477 22.06 -2.11 -0.24
C GLN A 477 22.05 -3.03 1.00
N LEU A 478 23.19 -3.24 1.65
CA LEU A 478 23.30 -4.12 2.81
C LEU A 478 23.16 -3.30 4.08
N LEU A 479 21.98 -3.38 4.70
CA LEU A 479 21.69 -2.72 5.96
C LEU A 479 21.87 -3.68 7.12
N TYR A 480 22.46 -3.16 8.18
CA TYR A 480 22.57 -3.82 9.49
C TYR A 480 21.92 -2.90 10.49
N MET A 481 21.07 -3.48 11.31
CA MET A 481 20.36 -2.77 12.36
C MET A 481 21.01 -3.06 13.70
N TYR A 482 21.28 -1.99 14.43
CA TYR A 482 21.74 -2.00 15.81
C TYR A 482 20.63 -1.38 16.64
N ARG A 483 20.01 -2.18 17.51
CA ARG A 483 18.94 -1.67 18.35
C ARG A 483 19.50 -1.24 19.70
N THR A 484 19.58 0.06 19.90
CA THR A 484 19.76 0.73 21.19
C THR A 484 18.46 1.46 21.56
N ASP A 485 18.45 2.22 22.66
CA ASP A 485 17.31 3.08 23.03
C ASP A 485 16.94 4.03 21.88
N GLU A 486 17.92 4.36 21.02
CA GLU A 486 17.74 5.01 19.72
C GLU A 486 17.95 3.99 18.58
N TRP A 487 17.03 3.95 17.62
CA TRP A 487 17.17 3.10 16.43
C TRP A 487 18.22 3.67 15.50
N LEU A 488 19.38 3.01 15.37
CA LEU A 488 20.44 3.49 14.49
C LEU A 488 20.77 2.46 13.41
N GLY A 489 20.68 2.89 12.15
CA GLY A 489 21.28 2.15 11.04
C GLY A 489 22.80 2.23 11.11
N TRP A 490 23.52 1.19 10.67
CA TRP A 490 24.99 1.18 10.64
C TRP A 490 25.62 2.45 10.04
N ARG A 491 24.97 3.06 9.04
CA ARG A 491 25.47 4.27 8.37
C ARG A 491 25.35 5.53 9.22
N GLU A 492 24.21 5.73 9.88
CA GLU A 492 23.96 6.85 10.78
C GLU A 492 24.94 6.75 11.95
N TRP A 493 25.06 5.55 12.51
CA TRP A 493 26.06 5.24 13.53
C TRP A 493 27.50 5.51 13.08
N GLU A 494 27.91 5.07 11.87
CA GLU A 494 29.27 5.28 11.39
C GLU A 494 29.58 6.77 11.16
N GLU A 495 28.59 7.53 10.72
CA GLU A 495 28.69 8.98 10.53
C GLU A 495 28.80 9.72 11.86
N GLU A 496 27.93 9.42 12.83
CA GLU A 496 28.03 9.95 14.20
C GLU A 496 29.38 9.61 14.84
N ARG A 497 29.83 8.36 14.70
CA ARG A 497 31.16 7.94 15.17
C ARG A 497 32.27 8.75 14.51
N ARG A 498 32.20 8.98 13.19
CA ARG A 498 33.21 9.78 12.47
C ARG A 498 33.19 11.24 12.94
N GLN A 499 32.03 11.82 13.14
CA GLN A 499 31.87 13.18 13.63
C GLN A 499 32.38 13.32 15.07
N TYR A 500 32.04 12.38 15.93
CA TYR A 500 32.50 12.33 17.32
C TYR A 500 34.02 12.16 17.42
N ILE A 501 34.62 11.23 16.67
CA ILE A 501 36.09 11.09 16.63
C ILE A 501 36.75 12.38 16.14
N ALA A 502 36.21 13.01 15.10
CA ALA A 502 36.71 14.28 14.58
C ALA A 502 36.50 15.47 15.54
N GLU A 503 35.61 15.34 16.52
CA GLU A 503 35.40 16.30 17.61
C GLU A 503 36.38 16.06 18.75
N MET A 504 36.55 14.82 19.19
CA MET A 504 37.54 14.44 20.21
C MET A 504 38.98 14.76 19.77
N GLU A 505 39.32 14.47 18.51
CA GLU A 505 40.62 14.86 17.92
C GLU A 505 40.83 16.39 17.89
N ARG A 506 39.75 17.18 17.84
CA ARG A 506 39.80 18.65 17.83
C ARG A 506 39.97 19.21 19.23
N GLU A 507 39.41 18.55 20.23
CA GLU A 507 39.50 18.93 21.65
C GLU A 507 40.83 18.50 22.30
N GLY A 508 41.63 17.69 21.59
CA GLY A 508 42.96 17.29 22.03
C GLY A 508 42.93 16.25 23.14
N GLU A 509 41.79 15.58 23.34
CA GLU A 509 41.66 14.45 24.24
C GLU A 509 42.18 13.19 23.54
N GLU A 510 43.20 12.57 24.14
CA GLU A 510 43.80 11.33 23.64
C GLU A 510 42.84 10.19 23.98
N TRP A 511 42.31 9.55 22.94
CA TRP A 511 41.30 8.50 23.07
C TRP A 511 41.90 7.28 23.80
N ASP A 512 41.41 7.01 25.01
CA ASP A 512 41.72 5.76 25.70
C ASP A 512 40.90 4.66 25.02
N THR A 513 41.59 3.73 24.35
CA THR A 513 40.99 2.67 23.52
C THR A 513 40.10 1.69 24.30
N ASP A 514 40.04 1.87 25.62
CA ASP A 514 39.38 1.02 26.60
C ASP A 514 37.95 1.49 26.97
N GLU A 515 37.40 2.51 26.30
CA GLU A 515 35.94 2.66 26.25
C GLU A 515 35.34 1.50 25.43
N GLU A 516 35.18 0.36 26.11
CA GLU A 516 34.58 -0.91 25.66
C GLU A 516 33.25 -0.69 24.90
N GLY A 517 32.58 0.43 25.15
CA GLY A 517 31.34 0.86 24.51
C GLY A 517 31.41 1.12 23.01
N PHE A 518 32.57 1.38 22.38
CA PHE A 518 32.65 1.61 20.92
C PHE A 518 33.47 0.55 20.16
N GLY A 519 34.43 -0.12 20.83
CA GLY A 519 35.23 -1.21 20.26
C GLY A 519 34.42 -2.49 19.98
N LEU A 520 33.36 -2.74 20.75
CA LEU A 520 32.47 -3.90 20.61
C LEU A 520 31.61 -3.89 19.32
N TRP A 521 31.58 -2.79 18.58
CA TRP A 521 30.59 -2.55 17.50
C TRP A 521 31.20 -2.50 16.09
N ARG A 522 32.51 -2.73 15.96
CA ARG A 522 33.18 -2.79 14.65
C ARG A 522 32.79 -4.08 13.92
N MET A 523 32.04 -3.96 12.84
CA MET A 523 31.89 -5.07 11.89
C MET A 523 33.26 -5.35 11.25
N GLU A 524 33.77 -6.58 11.36
CA GLU A 524 35.04 -6.95 10.75
C GLU A 524 34.98 -6.72 9.23
N ASP A 525 35.95 -6.00 8.65
CA ASP A 525 35.99 -5.66 7.22
C ASP A 525 35.84 -6.89 6.30
N GLY A 526 36.28 -8.07 6.77
CA GLY A 526 36.13 -9.34 6.07
C GLY A 526 34.69 -9.85 5.99
N LEU A 527 33.80 -9.48 6.90
CA LEU A 527 32.40 -9.90 6.91
C LEU A 527 31.59 -9.14 5.86
N ARG A 528 31.76 -7.83 5.77
CA ARG A 528 31.10 -7.01 4.75
C ARG A 528 31.47 -7.46 3.34
N ALA A 529 32.77 -7.69 3.09
CA ALA A 529 33.22 -8.19 1.79
C ALA A 529 32.61 -9.55 1.41
N ARG A 530 32.36 -10.42 2.41
CA ARG A 530 31.65 -11.70 2.19
C ARG A 530 30.18 -11.47 1.83
N ASP A 531 29.51 -10.54 2.51
CA ASP A 531 28.11 -10.20 2.26
C ASP A 531 27.92 -9.58 0.86
N GLU A 532 28.78 -8.65 0.46
CA GLU A 532 28.78 -8.04 -0.88
C GLU A 532 29.02 -9.09 -1.97
N LYS A 533 30.00 -9.99 -1.77
CA LYS A 533 30.27 -11.09 -2.71
C LYS A 533 29.09 -12.05 -2.84
N ALA A 534 28.40 -12.34 -1.74
CA ALA A 534 27.21 -13.20 -1.76
C ALA A 534 26.05 -12.56 -2.51
N LEU A 535 25.85 -11.24 -2.36
CA LEU A 535 24.86 -10.48 -3.10
C LEU A 535 25.12 -10.50 -4.60
N ASP A 536 26.34 -10.17 -5.03
CA ASP A 536 26.73 -10.21 -6.45
C ASP A 536 26.46 -11.59 -7.07
N LEU A 537 26.85 -12.64 -6.35
CA LEU A 537 26.66 -14.02 -6.81
C LEU A 537 25.18 -14.42 -6.88
N PHE A 538 24.37 -13.98 -5.91
CA PHE A 538 22.93 -14.22 -5.91
C PHE A 538 22.23 -13.51 -7.07
N VAL A 539 22.49 -12.21 -7.25
CA VAL A 539 21.93 -11.39 -8.34
C VAL A 539 22.28 -11.99 -9.70
N SER A 540 23.56 -12.30 -9.93
CA SER A 540 24.01 -12.92 -11.18
C SER A 540 23.31 -14.25 -11.45
N THR A 541 23.05 -15.04 -10.41
CA THR A 541 22.34 -16.32 -10.55
C THR A 541 20.88 -16.11 -10.97
N VAL A 542 20.19 -15.14 -10.37
CA VAL A 542 18.80 -14.81 -10.70
C VAL A 542 18.69 -14.26 -12.13
N GLU A 543 19.60 -13.38 -12.55
CA GLU A 543 19.65 -12.84 -13.91
C GLU A 543 19.92 -13.92 -14.97
N GLU A 544 20.77 -14.90 -14.65
CA GLU A 544 20.98 -16.06 -15.53
C GLU A 544 19.72 -16.91 -15.68
N ARG A 545 18.97 -17.14 -14.58
CA ARG A 545 17.69 -17.86 -14.63
C ARG A 545 16.65 -17.11 -15.47
N ALA A 546 16.57 -15.79 -15.34
CA ALA A 546 15.67 -14.97 -16.13
C ALA A 546 15.95 -15.08 -17.65
N ARG A 547 17.22 -15.14 -18.05
CA ARG A 547 17.64 -15.26 -19.46
C ARG A 547 17.36 -16.63 -20.09
N LYS A 548 17.27 -17.72 -19.31
CA LYS A 548 17.07 -19.08 -19.86
C LYS A 548 15.63 -19.39 -20.30
N ILE A 549 14.67 -18.54 -19.93
CA ILE A 549 13.23 -18.80 -20.11
C ILE A 549 12.57 -17.79 -21.07
N GLY A 550 13.21 -16.63 -21.30
CA GLY A 550 12.81 -15.66 -22.33
C GLY A 550 13.51 -15.93 -23.65
#